data_AF-A0A7S1AY26-F1
#
_entry.id   AF-A0A7S1AY26-F1
#
_cell.length_a   1.000
_cell.length_b   1.000
_cell.length_c   1.000
_cell.angle_alpha   90.00
_cell.angle_beta   90.00
_cell.angle_gamma   90.00
#
_symmetry.space_group_name_H-M   'P 1'
#
loop_
_entity.id
_entity.type
_entity.pdbx_description
1 polymer ?
#
loop_
_entity_poly.entity_id
_entity_poly.type
_entity_poly.pdbx_seq_one_letter_code
_entity_poly.pdbx_strand_id
1 'polypeptide(L)'
;VGGFSIHPNSVVRSFLDVLGLILLLWDMTSIPYILAWDVDTEGGLLAMSILSGIFWFVDMGMNFITGFHRDGQVVMRSAEIIKHYVRHGFVTDAIAVSSDALNIGLILLNRRLSSARSTNLIRLTKVSRLLRAASVLRVPRLRRVVEDFVDQSLSEDVRMVAGCCSMFLVV
;
A
#
# COMPACT_ATOMS: atom_id res chain seq x y z
N VAL A 1 -14.27 -13.63 24.14
CA VAL A 1 -14.31 -14.22 22.79
C VAL A 1 -12.98 -13.91 22.12
N GLY A 2 -12.06 -14.88 22.11
CA GLY A 2 -10.70 -14.69 21.61
C GLY A 2 -10.71 -14.54 20.10
N GLY A 3 -10.52 -13.31 19.62
CA GLY A 3 -10.31 -13.04 18.20
C GLY A 3 -8.85 -13.29 17.83
N PHE A 4 -8.60 -13.85 16.65
CA PHE A 4 -7.30 -13.83 15.98
C PHE A 4 -6.96 -12.37 15.64
N SER A 5 -6.42 -11.62 16.61
CA SER A 5 -5.98 -10.24 16.42
C SER A 5 -4.47 -10.16 16.58
N ILE A 6 -3.81 -9.52 15.63
CA ILE A 6 -2.36 -9.39 15.56
C ILE A 6 -1.98 -8.10 16.26
N HIS A 7 -1.04 -8.21 17.20
CA HIS A 7 -0.51 -7.03 17.88
C HIS A 7 0.23 -6.15 16.85
N PRO A 8 0.01 -4.83 16.82
CA PRO A 8 0.67 -3.94 15.86
C PRO A 8 2.20 -4.05 15.93
N ASN A 9 2.75 -4.24 17.12
CA ASN A 9 4.19 -4.37 17.35
C ASN A 9 4.70 -5.82 17.27
N SER A 10 3.97 -6.72 16.61
CA SER A 10 4.41 -8.11 16.45
C SER A 10 5.44 -8.24 15.33
N VAL A 11 6.38 -9.18 15.46
CA VAL A 11 7.42 -9.45 14.45
C VAL A 11 6.81 -9.75 13.07
N VAL A 12 5.67 -10.44 13.03
CA VAL A 12 4.94 -10.73 11.79
C VAL A 12 4.44 -9.45 11.14
N ARG A 13 3.85 -8.53 11.91
CA ARG A 13 3.36 -7.26 11.38
C ARG A 13 4.51 -6.39 10.88
N SER A 14 5.57 -6.26 11.67
CA SER A 14 6.76 -5.50 11.28
C SER A 14 7.41 -6.07 10.00
N PHE A 15 7.48 -7.40 9.85
CA PHE A 15 7.99 -8.01 8.62
C PHE A 15 7.12 -7.67 7.40
N LEU A 16 5.78 -7.72 7.55
CA LEU A 16 4.87 -7.32 6.49
C LEU A 16 5.00 -5.84 6.14
N ASP A 17 5.18 -4.96 7.13
CA ASP A 17 5.37 -3.53 6.89
C ASP A 17 6.70 -3.27 6.15
N VAL A 18 7.79 -3.96 6.49
CA VAL A 18 9.08 -3.87 5.77
C VAL A 18 8.96 -4.42 4.34
N LEU A 19 8.33 -5.58 4.16
CA LEU A 19 8.11 -6.15 2.83
C LEU A 19 7.22 -5.24 1.97
N GLY A 20 6.18 -4.67 2.57
CA GLY A 20 5.28 -3.72 1.93
C GLY A 20 5.99 -2.43 1.55
N LEU A 21 6.92 -1.94 2.38
CA LEU A 21 7.76 -0.79 2.04
C LEU A 21 8.63 -1.08 0.80
N ILE A 22 9.28 -2.24 0.74
CA ILE A 22 10.12 -2.63 -0.40
C ILE A 22 9.28 -2.72 -1.69
N LEU A 23 8.13 -3.39 -1.63
CA LEU A 23 7.21 -3.52 -2.77
C LEU A 23 6.64 -2.16 -3.19
N LEU A 24 6.34 -1.29 -2.25
CA LEU A 24 5.86 0.05 -2.56
C LEU A 24 6.93 0.88 -3.25
N LEU A 25 8.19 0.82 -2.82
CA LEU A 25 9.30 1.51 -3.49
C LEU A 25 9.49 1.00 -4.93
N TRP A 26 9.36 -0.31 -5.13
CA TRP A 26 9.32 -0.89 -6.47
C TRP A 26 8.15 -0.34 -7.31
N ASP A 27 6.93 -0.30 -6.77
CA ASP A 27 5.77 0.24 -7.48
C ASP A 27 5.96 1.74 -7.82
N MET A 28 6.47 2.53 -6.87
CA MET A 28 6.70 3.97 -7.05
C MET A 28 7.77 4.30 -8.08
N THR A 29 8.76 3.42 -8.29
CA THR A 29 9.81 3.60 -9.30
C THR A 29 9.42 3.00 -10.65
N SER A 30 8.77 1.84 -10.65
CA SER A 30 8.38 1.13 -11.87
C SER A 30 7.23 1.80 -12.62
N ILE A 31 6.24 2.37 -11.92
CA ILE A 31 5.10 3.07 -12.54
C ILE A 31 5.55 4.25 -13.42
N PRO A 32 6.33 5.24 -12.93
CA PRO A 32 6.77 6.36 -13.77
C PRO A 32 7.70 5.91 -14.89
N TYR A 33 8.55 4.90 -14.66
CA TYR A 33 9.38 4.31 -15.71
C TYR A 33 8.54 3.70 -16.85
N ILE A 34 7.56 2.87 -16.51
CA ILE A 34 6.64 2.28 -17.48
C ILE A 34 5.87 3.35 -18.24
N LEU A 35 5.42 4.41 -17.54
CA LEU A 35 4.62 5.48 -18.14
C LEU A 35 5.44 6.40 -19.06
N ALA A 36 6.67 6.75 -18.67
CA ALA A 36 7.51 7.69 -19.41
C ALA A 36 8.15 7.05 -20.65
N TRP A 37 8.49 5.76 -20.60
CA TRP A 37 9.08 5.02 -21.72
C TRP A 37 8.08 4.13 -22.49
N ASP A 38 6.79 4.19 -22.13
CA ASP A 38 5.72 3.37 -22.71
C ASP A 38 6.08 1.88 -22.79
N VAL A 39 6.63 1.35 -21.70
CA VAL A 39 7.14 -0.02 -21.64
C VAL A 39 5.98 -1.00 -21.52
N ASP A 40 5.88 -1.95 -22.44
CA ASP A 40 4.89 -3.01 -22.36
C ASP A 40 5.10 -3.87 -21.10
N THR A 41 4.03 -4.03 -20.33
CA THR A 41 4.08 -4.82 -19.09
C THR A 41 4.02 -6.30 -19.42
N GLU A 42 5.18 -6.89 -19.72
CA GLU A 42 5.36 -8.28 -20.13
C GLU A 42 6.30 -9.05 -19.21
N GLY A 43 6.26 -10.39 -19.30
CA GLY A 43 7.20 -11.29 -18.63
C GLY A 43 7.38 -10.98 -17.14
N GLY A 44 8.60 -10.59 -16.76
CA GLY A 44 8.96 -10.27 -15.38
C GLY A 44 8.21 -9.07 -14.78
N LEU A 45 7.92 -8.02 -15.57
CA LEU A 45 7.16 -6.86 -15.08
C LEU A 45 5.71 -7.23 -14.76
N LEU A 46 5.12 -8.10 -15.57
CA LEU A 46 3.78 -8.63 -15.31
C LEU A 46 3.77 -9.54 -14.07
N ALA A 47 4.76 -10.43 -13.94
CA ALA A 47 4.90 -11.29 -12.78
C ALA A 47 5.05 -10.47 -11.48
N MET A 48 5.88 -9.43 -11.49
CA MET A 48 6.02 -8.51 -10.35
C MET A 48 4.73 -7.73 -10.07
N SER A 49 4.01 -7.28 -11.09
CA SER A 49 2.72 -6.60 -10.91
C SER A 49 1.69 -7.52 -10.24
N ILE A 50 1.64 -8.80 -10.63
CA ILE A 50 0.77 -9.81 -10.03
C ILE A 50 1.18 -10.08 -8.59
N LEU A 51 2.47 -10.27 -8.32
CA LEU A 51 3.00 -10.51 -6.98
C LEU A 51 2.67 -9.35 -6.03
N SER A 52 2.93 -8.12 -6.46
CA SER A 52 2.58 -6.90 -5.72
C SER A 52 1.06 -6.83 -5.47
N GLY A 53 0.24 -7.08 -6.49
CA GLY A 53 -1.22 -7.09 -6.36
C GLY A 53 -1.73 -8.11 -5.33
N ILE A 54 -1.18 -9.33 -5.32
CA ILE A 54 -1.51 -10.35 -4.32
C ILE A 54 -1.08 -9.89 -2.92
N PHE A 55 0.13 -9.37 -2.78
CA PHE A 55 0.62 -8.86 -1.51
C PHE A 55 -0.29 -7.78 -0.94
N TRP A 56 -0.64 -6.76 -1.72
CA TRP A 56 -1.52 -5.68 -1.28
C TRP A 56 -2.93 -6.15 -0.94
N PHE A 57 -3.44 -7.16 -1.65
CA PHE A 57 -4.73 -7.78 -1.32
C PHE A 57 -4.68 -8.49 0.04
N VAL A 58 -3.62 -9.27 0.30
CA VAL A 58 -3.42 -9.96 1.58
C VAL A 58 -3.24 -8.95 2.71
N ASP A 59 -2.37 -7.96 2.51
CA ASP A 59 -2.09 -6.90 3.48
C ASP A 59 -3.34 -6.07 3.83
N MET A 60 -4.19 -5.75 2.84
CA MET A 60 -5.51 -5.15 3.08
C MET A 60 -6.38 -6.03 3.99
N GLY A 61 -6.33 -7.35 3.82
CA GLY A 61 -7.00 -8.33 4.69
C GLY A 61 -6.41 -8.35 6.11
N MET A 62 -5.08 -8.30 6.22
CA MET A 62 -4.36 -8.29 7.50
C MET A 62 -4.67 -7.04 8.34
N ASN A 63 -4.98 -5.91 7.70
CA ASN A 63 -5.40 -4.70 8.41
C ASN A 63 -6.72 -4.87 9.19
N PHE A 64 -7.61 -5.79 8.80
CA PHE A 64 -8.84 -6.08 9.55
C PHE A 64 -8.60 -6.80 10.87
N ILE A 65 -7.43 -7.43 11.03
CA ILE A 65 -7.05 -8.18 12.23
C ILE A 65 -5.91 -7.52 13.01
N THR A 66 -5.31 -6.44 12.50
CA THR A 66 -4.20 -5.74 13.16
C THR A 66 -4.75 -4.72 14.15
N GLY A 67 -4.30 -4.76 15.41
CA GLY A 67 -4.65 -3.77 16.43
C GLY A 67 -4.12 -2.37 16.08
N PHE A 68 -4.72 -1.34 16.67
CA PHE A 68 -4.31 0.05 16.45
C PHE A 68 -4.08 0.78 17.79
N HIS A 69 -3.28 1.83 17.75
CA HIS A 69 -3.05 2.69 18.92
C HIS A 69 -4.14 3.75 19.02
N ARG A 70 -4.71 3.91 20.21
CA ARG A 70 -5.66 4.97 20.55
C ARG A 70 -5.33 5.52 21.92
N ASP A 71 -5.02 6.81 22.01
CA ASP A 71 -4.72 7.51 23.26
C ASP A 71 -3.59 6.83 24.08
N GLY A 72 -2.55 6.33 23.39
CA GLY A 72 -1.42 5.63 24.01
C GLY A 72 -1.69 4.16 24.41
N GLN A 73 -2.90 3.64 24.16
CA GLN A 73 -3.26 2.25 24.45
C GLN A 73 -3.51 1.46 23.16
N VAL A 74 -3.09 0.19 23.15
CA VAL A 74 -3.32 -0.72 22.03
C VAL A 74 -4.72 -1.32 22.14
N VAL A 75 -5.57 -1.02 21.15
CA VAL A 75 -6.92 -1.58 21.06
C VAL A 75 -6.89 -2.88 20.26
N MET A 76 -7.19 -4.00 20.92
CA MET A 76 -7.17 -5.35 20.33
C MET A 76 -8.57 -5.96 20.12
N ARG A 77 -9.64 -5.23 20.40
CA ARG A 77 -11.02 -5.73 20.23
C ARG A 77 -11.38 -5.75 18.75
N SER A 78 -11.60 -6.93 18.17
CA SER A 78 -11.80 -7.11 16.72
C SER A 78 -12.93 -6.25 16.14
N ALA A 79 -14.04 -6.08 16.85
CA ALA A 79 -15.14 -5.20 16.40
C ALA A 79 -14.72 -3.72 16.31
N GLU A 80 -13.84 -3.26 17.21
CA GLU A 80 -13.32 -1.90 17.20
C GLU A 80 -12.26 -1.72 16.10
N ILE A 81 -11.41 -2.73 15.87
CA ILE A 81 -10.44 -2.76 14.77
C ILE A 81 -11.16 -2.62 13.43
N ILE A 82 -12.14 -3.47 13.15
CA ILE A 82 -12.89 -3.46 11.89
C ILE A 82 -13.58 -2.10 11.70
N LYS A 83 -14.28 -1.60 12.73
CA LYS A 83 -14.98 -0.32 12.65
C LYS A 83 -14.02 0.85 12.41
N HIS A 84 -12.86 0.83 13.05
CA HIS A 84 -11.82 1.83 12.86
C HIS A 84 -11.25 1.78 11.44
N TYR A 85 -10.85 0.60 10.97
CA TYR A 85 -10.25 0.43 9.65
C TYR A 85 -11.20 0.78 8.50
N VAL A 86 -12.46 0.32 8.58
CA VAL A 86 -13.49 0.64 7.58
C VAL A 86 -13.71 2.15 7.43
N ARG A 87 -13.63 2.89 8.53
CA ARG A 87 -13.87 4.34 8.54
C ARG A 87 -12.66 5.16 8.07
N HIS A 88 -11.42 4.70 8.28
CA HIS A 88 -10.22 5.53 8.11
C HIS A 88 -9.22 5.06 7.05
N GLY A 89 -9.30 3.82 6.57
CA GLY A 89 -8.30 3.23 5.67
C GLY A 89 -8.85 2.35 4.55
N PHE A 90 -9.93 1.60 4.81
CA PHE A 90 -10.45 0.61 3.88
C PHE A 90 -10.81 1.18 2.50
N VAL A 91 -11.44 2.35 2.43
CA VAL A 91 -11.87 2.92 1.14
C VAL A 91 -10.67 3.17 0.23
N THR A 92 -9.59 3.74 0.78
CA THR A 92 -8.36 4.00 0.03
C THR A 92 -7.70 2.71 -0.43
N ASP A 93 -7.56 1.73 0.46
CA ASP A 93 -6.95 0.44 0.15
C ASP A 93 -7.79 -0.34 -0.89
N ALA A 94 -9.11 -0.34 -0.74
CA ALA A 94 -10.03 -1.00 -1.66
C ALA A 94 -9.97 -0.40 -3.07
N ILE A 95 -9.92 0.93 -3.21
CA ILE A 95 -9.76 1.59 -4.51
C ILE A 95 -8.42 1.23 -5.15
N ALA A 96 -7.33 1.25 -4.38
CA ALA A 96 -6.00 0.93 -4.90
C ALA A 96 -5.90 -0.54 -5.34
N VAL A 97 -6.33 -1.48 -4.49
CA VAL A 97 -6.28 -2.93 -4.77
C VAL A 97 -7.21 -3.30 -5.93
N SER A 98 -8.42 -2.73 -5.98
CA SER A 98 -9.35 -2.99 -7.10
C SER A 98 -8.82 -2.42 -8.42
N SER A 99 -8.23 -1.22 -8.42
CA SER A 99 -7.64 -0.63 -9.61
C SER A 99 -6.49 -1.47 -10.17
N ASP A 100 -5.63 -1.98 -9.30
CA ASP A 100 -4.53 -2.88 -9.68
C ASP A 100 -5.05 -4.21 -10.23
N ALA A 101 -6.02 -4.84 -9.56
CA ALA A 101 -6.62 -6.08 -10.01
C ALA A 101 -7.32 -5.92 -11.38
N LEU A 102 -8.03 -4.82 -11.58
CA LEU A 102 -8.64 -4.47 -12.87
C LEU A 102 -7.58 -4.24 -13.96
N ASN A 103 -6.50 -3.53 -13.64
CA ASN A 103 -5.41 -3.29 -14.58
C ASN A 103 -4.75 -4.61 -15.03
N ILE A 104 -4.44 -5.51 -14.09
CA ILE A 104 -3.90 -6.84 -14.40
C ILE A 104 -4.88 -7.64 -15.26
N GLY A 105 -6.17 -7.65 -14.87
CA GLY A 105 -7.22 -8.32 -15.63
C GLY A 105 -7.35 -7.81 -17.07
N LEU A 106 -7.29 -6.48 -17.27
CA LEU A 106 -7.29 -5.86 -18.59
C LEU A 106 -6.06 -6.25 -19.41
N ILE A 107 -4.86 -6.27 -18.82
CA ILE A 107 -3.63 -6.69 -19.51
C ILE A 107 -3.76 -8.16 -19.96
N LEU A 108 -4.22 -9.05 -19.09
CA LEU A 108 -4.39 -10.48 -19.40
C LEU A 108 -5.46 -10.71 -20.47
N LEU A 109 -6.59 -10.01 -20.38
CA LEU A 109 -7.65 -10.06 -21.39
C LEU A 109 -7.15 -9.54 -22.74
N ASN A 110 -6.42 -8.42 -22.73
CA ASN A 110 -5.87 -7.82 -23.94
C ASN A 110 -4.89 -8.78 -24.65
N ARG A 111 -4.03 -9.47 -23.89
CA ARG A 111 -3.13 -10.51 -24.44
C ARG A 111 -3.89 -11.68 -25.07
N ARG A 112 -5.03 -12.07 -24.50
CA ARG A 112 -5.88 -13.12 -25.09
C ARG A 112 -6.53 -12.64 -26.39
N LEU A 113 -7.07 -11.42 -26.39
CA LEU A 113 -7.77 -10.83 -27.53
C LEU A 113 -6.84 -10.39 -28.66
N SER A 114 -5.58 -10.02 -28.41
CA SER A 114 -4.62 -9.67 -29.46
C SER A 114 -4.24 -10.85 -30.35
N SER A 115 -4.40 -12.09 -29.88
CA SER A 115 -4.36 -13.28 -30.74
C SER A 115 -5.54 -13.33 -31.74
N ALA A 116 -6.65 -12.66 -31.41
CA ALA A 116 -7.87 -12.52 -32.19
C ALA A 116 -8.05 -11.07 -32.68
N ARG A 117 -7.13 -10.61 -33.54
CA ARG A 117 -7.18 -9.42 -34.42
C ARG A 117 -8.38 -8.46 -34.17
N SER A 118 -8.25 -7.50 -33.24
CA SER A 118 -9.28 -6.46 -33.03
C SER A 118 -8.71 -5.08 -32.68
N THR A 119 -9.14 -4.08 -33.45
CA THR A 119 -8.75 -2.66 -33.47
C THR A 119 -9.16 -1.84 -32.22
N ASN A 120 -9.68 -2.47 -31.16
CA ASN A 120 -10.03 -1.82 -29.89
C ASN A 120 -8.84 -1.65 -28.92
N LEU A 121 -7.66 -2.17 -29.29
CA LEU A 121 -6.42 -2.17 -28.49
C LEU A 121 -5.99 -0.79 -27.96
N ILE A 122 -6.18 0.28 -28.75
CA ILE A 122 -5.68 1.64 -28.40
C ILE A 122 -6.49 2.28 -27.25
N ARG A 123 -7.74 1.87 -27.02
CA ARG A 123 -8.56 2.43 -25.93
C ARG A 123 -8.23 1.78 -24.58
N LEU A 124 -7.90 0.49 -24.59
CA LEU A 124 -7.62 -0.28 -23.38
C LEU A 124 -6.25 0.06 -22.77
N THR A 125 -5.26 0.42 -23.60
CA THR A 125 -3.94 0.88 -23.13
C THR A 125 -3.98 2.24 -22.43
N LYS A 126 -4.93 3.11 -22.75
CA LYS A 126 -5.12 4.38 -22.02
C LYS A 126 -5.74 4.17 -20.64
N VAL A 127 -6.66 3.21 -20.52
CA VAL A 127 -7.32 2.87 -19.25
C VAL A 127 -6.33 2.21 -18.29
N SER A 128 -5.46 1.32 -18.76
CA SER A 128 -4.42 0.70 -17.93
C SER A 128 -3.49 1.75 -17.30
N ARG A 129 -3.13 2.81 -18.05
CA ARG A 129 -2.31 3.92 -17.54
C ARG A 129 -2.99 4.69 -16.42
N LEU A 130 -4.29 4.98 -16.54
CA LEU A 130 -5.05 5.68 -15.51
C LEU A 130 -5.22 4.83 -14.25
N LEU A 131 -5.48 3.53 -14.40
CA LEU A 131 -5.62 2.62 -13.26
C LEU A 131 -4.30 2.46 -12.48
N ARG A 132 -3.15 2.47 -13.16
CA ARG A 132 -1.82 2.48 -12.50
C ARG A 132 -1.55 3.77 -11.72
N ALA A 133 -2.09 4.91 -12.17
CA ALA A 133 -1.97 6.14 -11.41
C ALA A 133 -2.75 6.08 -10.09
N ALA A 134 -3.82 5.29 -10.01
CA ALA A 134 -4.56 5.06 -8.77
C ALA A 134 -3.73 4.32 -7.71
N SER A 135 -2.71 3.55 -8.10
CA SER A 135 -1.78 2.91 -7.16
C SER A 135 -0.99 3.94 -6.33
N VAL A 136 -0.86 5.20 -6.79
CA VAL A 136 -0.26 6.32 -6.03
C VAL A 136 -1.08 6.68 -4.78
N LEU A 137 -2.36 6.31 -4.74
CA LEU A 137 -3.21 6.50 -3.55
C LEU A 137 -2.73 5.67 -2.34
N ARG A 138 -1.72 4.80 -2.50
CA ARG A 138 -1.02 4.12 -1.41
C ARG A 138 -0.03 5.01 -0.66
N VAL A 139 0.39 6.16 -1.21
CA VAL A 139 1.39 7.05 -0.59
C VAL A 139 0.96 7.63 0.78
N PRO A 140 -0.31 8.01 1.02
CA PRO A 140 -0.78 8.41 2.35
C PRO A 140 -0.63 7.30 3.40
N ARG A 141 -0.75 6.04 2.97
CA ARG A 141 -0.53 4.89 3.83
C ARG A 141 0.95 4.74 4.21
N LEU A 142 1.86 4.96 3.25
CA LEU A 142 3.29 5.03 3.53
C LEU A 142 3.61 6.12 4.55
N ARG A 143 3.03 7.31 4.43
CA ARG A 143 3.23 8.39 5.40
C ARG A 143 2.84 7.96 6.80
N ARG A 144 1.67 7.34 6.99
CA ARG A 144 1.24 6.83 8.29
C ARG A 144 2.17 5.75 8.84
N VAL A 145 2.56 4.78 8.01
CA VAL A 145 3.50 3.73 8.44
C VAL A 145 4.85 4.34 8.81
N VAL A 146 5.38 5.25 8.00
CA VAL A 146 6.63 5.94 8.31
C VAL A 146 6.49 6.80 9.56
N GLU A 147 5.39 7.54 9.73
CA GLU A 147 5.09 8.32 10.93
C GLU A 147 5.01 7.42 12.17
N ASP A 148 4.31 6.28 12.11
CA ASP A 148 4.22 5.33 13.21
C ASP A 148 5.58 4.69 13.52
N PHE A 149 6.37 4.32 12.50
CA PHE A 149 7.73 3.81 12.67
C PHE A 149 8.67 4.90 13.21
N VAL A 150 8.51 6.15 12.77
CA VAL A 150 9.27 7.31 13.26
C VAL A 150 8.89 7.58 14.70
N ASP A 151 7.61 7.62 15.06
CA ASP A 151 7.15 7.82 16.44
C ASP A 151 7.58 6.68 17.37
N GLN A 152 7.74 5.47 16.82
CA GLN A 152 8.19 4.29 17.57
C GLN A 152 9.72 4.14 17.63
N SER A 153 10.46 4.67 16.64
CA SER A 153 11.93 4.68 16.60
C SER A 153 12.55 5.94 17.21
N LEU A 154 11.80 7.04 17.25
CA LEU A 154 12.06 8.18 18.11
C LEU A 154 11.66 7.79 19.53
N SER A 155 12.56 7.05 20.17
CA SER A 155 12.69 7.01 21.64
C SER A 155 12.46 8.44 22.18
N GLU A 156 11.86 8.54 23.37
CA GLU A 156 11.55 9.79 24.08
C GLU A 156 12.71 10.82 24.00
N ASP A 157 13.95 10.35 23.88
CA ASP A 157 15.19 11.10 23.69
C ASP A 157 15.21 11.98 22.44
N VAL A 158 14.77 11.51 21.27
CA VAL A 158 14.85 12.33 20.03
C VAL A 158 13.74 13.37 19.99
N ARG A 159 12.60 13.10 20.62
CA ARG A 159 11.55 14.13 20.83
C ARG A 159 12.03 15.21 21.79
N MET A 160 12.80 14.83 22.82
CA MET A 160 13.46 15.77 23.73
C MET A 160 14.55 16.58 23.02
N VAL A 161 15.39 15.94 22.20
CA VAL A 161 16.45 16.61 21.44
C VAL A 161 15.89 17.52 20.35
N ALA A 162 14.85 17.10 19.63
CA ALA A 162 14.16 17.95 18.64
C ALA A 162 13.46 19.15 19.30
N GLY A 163 12.88 18.96 20.50
CA GLY A 163 12.34 20.04 21.32
C GLY A 163 13.42 21.01 21.84
N CYS A 164 14.57 20.49 22.29
CA CYS A 164 15.71 21.32 22.67
C CYS A 164 16.26 22.09 21.47
N CYS A 165 16.49 21.43 20.34
CA CYS A 165 16.98 22.08 19.12
C CYS A 165 16.02 23.15 18.59
N SER A 166 14.70 22.95 18.70
CA SER A 166 13.72 23.96 18.28
C SER A 166 13.67 25.17 19.23
N MET A 167 13.93 25.00 20.54
CA MET A 167 14.08 26.13 21.46
C MET A 167 15.32 26.98 21.18
N PHE A 168 16.44 26.37 20.77
CA PHE A 168 17.67 27.09 20.42
C PHE A 168 17.61 27.79 19.06
N LEU A 169 16.70 27.38 18.17
CA LEU A 169 16.54 27.94 16.82
C LEU A 169 15.60 29.17 16.78
N VAL A 170 14.94 29.50 17.89
CA VAL A 170 13.96 30.61 18.00
C VAL A 170 14.51 31.80 18.82
N VAL A 171 15.79 31.77 19.20
CA VAL A 171 16.52 32.88 19.82
C VAL A 171 17.55 33.42 18.85
#